data_AF-A0A5B1QXQ1-F1
#
_entry.id   AF-A0A5B1QXQ1-F1
#
_cell.length_a   1.000
_cell.length_b   1.000
_cell.length_c   1.000
_cell.angle_alpha   90.00
_cell.angle_beta   90.00
_cell.angle_gamma   90.00
#
_symmetry.space_group_name_H-M   'P 1'
#
loop_
_entity.id
_entity.type
_entity.pdbx_description
1 polymer ?
#
loop_
_entity_poly.entity_id
_entity_poly.type
_entity_poly.pdbx_seq_one_letter_code
_entity_poly.pdbx_strand_id
1 'polypeptide(L)'
;RFIAHALRRAQLPPRAVFAALYFLQCIKEAWPPAHGTYGLRAFIPALMVASKMICEESYTITEWCTIAQDLLTKREIIKMEWQLCWVLGPEVEVDLSALAQFE
;
A
#
# COMPACT_ATOMS: atom_id res chain seq x y z
N ARG A 1 3.65 -15.94 -0.50
CA ARG A 1 4.00 -16.12 0.95
C ARG A 1 4.13 -14.78 1.67
N PHE A 2 4.87 -13.80 1.12
CA PHE A 2 5.01 -12.45 1.68
C PHE A 2 3.68 -11.69 1.88
N ILE A 3 2.88 -11.52 0.82
CA ILE A 3 1.60 -10.77 0.89
C ILE A 3 0.65 -11.37 1.94
N ALA A 4 0.47 -12.70 1.95
CA ALA A 4 -0.36 -13.38 2.93
C ALA A 4 0.17 -13.28 4.38
N HIS A 5 1.48 -13.06 4.57
CA HIS A 5 2.02 -12.75 5.89
C HIS A 5 1.71 -11.31 6.29
N ALA A 6 1.97 -10.35 5.40
CA ALA A 6 1.70 -8.94 5.62
C ALA A 6 0.22 -8.68 5.96
N LEU A 7 -0.70 -9.28 5.20
CA LEU A 7 -2.14 -9.17 5.46
C LEU A 7 -2.55 -9.72 6.83
N ARG A 8 -2.03 -10.90 7.21
CA ARG A 8 -2.31 -11.49 8.53
C ARG A 8 -1.74 -10.67 9.68
N ARG A 9 -0.61 -9.99 9.48
CA ARG A 9 0.03 -9.16 10.51
C ARG A 9 -0.61 -7.78 10.63
N ALA A 10 -0.93 -7.16 9.50
CA ALA A 10 -1.53 -5.83 9.45
C ALA A 10 -3.00 -5.83 9.91
N GLN A 11 -3.69 -6.98 9.85
CA GLN A 11 -5.08 -7.13 10.33
C GLN A 11 -6.02 -6.03 9.82
N LEU A 12 -5.80 -5.57 8.58
CA LEU A 12 -6.54 -4.48 7.99
C LEU A 12 -7.89 -4.96 7.44
N PRO A 13 -8.92 -4.09 7.43
CA PRO A 13 -10.20 -4.45 6.84
C PRO A 13 -10.07 -4.68 5.33
N PRO A 14 -10.92 -5.52 4.72
CA PRO A 14 -10.85 -5.84 3.29
C PRO A 14 -10.81 -4.61 2.38
N ARG A 15 -11.63 -3.57 2.66
CA ARG A 15 -11.58 -2.27 1.98
C ARG A 15 -10.17 -1.66 1.86
N ALA A 16 -9.34 -1.75 2.91
CA ALA A 16 -7.97 -1.20 2.88
C ALA A 16 -7.04 -2.05 1.99
N VAL A 17 -7.28 -3.36 1.92
CA VAL A 17 -6.55 -4.26 1.02
C VAL A 17 -6.92 -3.96 -0.43
N PHE A 18 -8.21 -3.77 -0.73
CA PHE A 18 -8.66 -3.42 -2.08
C PHE A 18 -8.14 -2.05 -2.53
N ALA A 19 -8.16 -1.04 -1.66
CA ALA A 19 -7.54 0.25 -1.95
C ALA A 19 -6.04 0.13 -2.25
N ALA A 20 -5.31 -0.71 -1.50
CA ALA A 20 -3.91 -0.97 -1.76
C ALA A 20 -3.67 -1.60 -3.15
N LEU A 21 -4.53 -2.54 -3.55
CA LEU A 21 -4.48 -3.16 -4.88
C LEU A 21 -4.79 -2.14 -5.99
N TYR A 22 -5.78 -1.26 -5.76
CA TYR A 22 -6.09 -0.17 -6.68
C TYR A 22 -4.89 0.76 -6.87
N PHE A 23 -4.23 1.18 -5.79
CA PHE A 23 -3.02 2.02 -5.89
C PHE A 23 -1.88 1.34 -6.65
N LEU A 24 -1.69 0.04 -6.46
CA LEU A 24 -0.69 -0.71 -7.22
C LEU A 24 -1.00 -0.75 -8.72
N GLN A 25 -2.27 -0.86 -9.08
CA GLN A 25 -2.71 -0.78 -10.47
C GLN A 25 -2.41 0.62 -11.04
N CYS A 26 -2.74 1.69 -10.32
CA CYS A 26 -2.44 3.06 -10.74
C CYS A 26 -0.93 3.29 -10.95
N ILE A 27 -0.08 2.79 -10.05
CA ILE A 27 1.38 2.87 -10.21
C ILE A 27 1.85 2.11 -11.44
N LYS A 28 1.31 0.91 -11.69
CA LYS A 28 1.68 0.09 -12.84
C LYS A 28 1.35 0.79 -14.16
N GLU A 29 0.24 1.52 -14.21
CA GLU A 29 -0.17 2.30 -15.38
C GLU A 29 0.68 3.57 -15.54
N ALA A 30 0.98 4.27 -14.45
CA ALA A 30 1.77 5.50 -14.47
C ALA A 30 3.27 5.26 -14.71
N TRP A 31 3.83 4.16 -14.19
CA TRP A 31 5.24 3.76 -14.34
C TRP A 31 5.40 2.32 -14.84
N PRO A 32 5.29 2.11 -16.16
CA PRO A 32 5.55 0.82 -16.81
C PRO A 32 6.91 0.18 -16.48
N PRO A 33 8.03 0.90 -16.24
CA PRO A 33 9.30 0.26 -15.90
C PRO A 33 9.33 -0.46 -14.54
N ALA A 34 8.33 -0.25 -13.67
CA ALA A 34 8.27 -0.81 -12.32
C ALA A 34 7.96 -2.33 -12.27
N HIS A 35 8.24 -3.07 -13.34
CA HIS A 35 8.05 -4.52 -13.39
C HIS A 35 9.10 -5.28 -12.56
N GLY A 36 8.69 -6.40 -11.96
CA GLY A 36 9.56 -7.30 -11.20
C GLY A 36 9.46 -7.14 -9.67
N THR A 37 10.59 -7.21 -8.96
CA THR A 37 10.67 -7.13 -7.49
C THR A 37 10.11 -5.83 -6.92
N TYR A 38 10.06 -4.77 -7.72
CA TYR A 38 9.50 -3.48 -7.33
C TYR A 38 8.00 -3.56 -7.03
N GLY A 39 7.21 -4.34 -7.79
CA GLY A 39 5.78 -4.52 -7.55
C GLY A 39 5.46 -5.28 -6.25
N LEU A 40 6.23 -6.33 -5.94
CA LEU A 40 6.07 -7.05 -4.67
C LEU A 40 6.45 -6.17 -3.47
N ARG A 41 7.50 -5.35 -3.62
CA ARG A 41 7.96 -4.40 -2.59
C ARG A 41 7.02 -3.20 -2.43
N ALA A 42 6.41 -2.73 -3.51
CA ALA A 42 5.44 -1.63 -3.49
C ALA A 42 4.14 -1.99 -2.77
N PHE A 43 3.84 -3.28 -2.58
CA PHE A 43 2.64 -3.73 -1.87
C PHE A 43 2.57 -3.20 -0.43
N ILE A 44 3.67 -3.22 0.33
CA ILE A 44 3.66 -2.73 1.72
C ILE A 44 3.41 -1.22 1.79
N PRO A 45 4.14 -0.36 1.05
CA PRO A 45 3.84 1.06 1.01
C PRO A 45 2.42 1.38 0.52
N ALA A 46 1.90 0.66 -0.48
CA ALA A 46 0.52 0.85 -0.94
C ALA A 46 -0.49 0.48 0.15
N LEU A 47 -0.25 -0.62 0.87
CA LEU A 47 -1.07 -1.05 2.00
C LEU A 47 -1.00 -0.07 3.17
N MET A 48 0.18 0.51 3.42
CA MET A 48 0.37 1.57 4.40
C MET A 48 -0.43 2.82 4.06
N VAL A 49 -0.32 3.34 2.84
CA VAL A 49 -1.08 4.52 2.41
C VAL A 49 -2.57 4.25 2.47
N ALA A 50 -3.04 3.09 1.99
CA ALA A 50 -4.43 2.69 2.10
C ALA A 50 -4.93 2.63 3.54
N SER A 51 -4.13 2.08 4.46
CA SER A 51 -4.50 2.05 5.88
C SER A 51 -4.62 3.45 6.48
N LYS A 52 -3.74 4.40 6.10
CA LYS A 52 -3.80 5.79 6.58
C LYS A 52 -5.04 6.54 6.09
N MET A 53 -5.58 6.14 4.94
CA MET A 53 -6.78 6.76 4.37
C MET A 53 -8.09 6.16 4.91
N ILE A 54 -8.08 4.89 5.31
CA ILE A 54 -9.30 4.11 5.58
C ILE A 54 -9.47 3.74 7.05
N CYS A 55 -8.37 3.61 7.79
CA CYS A 55 -8.36 3.22 9.20
C CYS A 55 -8.08 4.43 10.08
N GLU A 56 -8.73 4.48 11.25
CA GLU A 56 -8.48 5.50 12.27
C GLU A 56 -7.13 5.28 12.98
N GLU A 57 -6.78 4.00 13.20
CA GLU A 57 -5.50 3.62 13.80
C GLU A 57 -4.41 3.46 12.73
N SER A 58 -3.27 4.10 12.96
CA SER A 58 -2.12 4.04 12.06
C SER A 58 -0.95 3.28 12.69
N TYR A 59 -0.43 2.29 11.98
CA TYR A 59 0.86 1.68 12.34
C TYR A 59 2.02 2.66 12.11
N THR A 60 3.00 2.61 13.01
CA THR A 60 4.28 3.30 12.87
C THR A 60 5.11 2.70 11.73
N ILE A 61 6.05 3.47 11.19
CA ILE A 61 6.98 2.98 10.14
C ILE A 61 7.80 1.76 10.63
N THR A 62 8.12 1.70 11.92
CA THR A 62 8.83 0.55 12.50
C THR A 62 7.97 -0.71 12.46
N GLU A 63 6.67 -0.61 12.79
CA GLU A 63 5.75 -1.73 12.69
C GLU A 63 5.55 -2.17 11.24
N TRP A 64 5.53 -1.23 10.29
CA TRP A 64 5.51 -1.56 8.86
C TRP A 64 6.74 -2.33 8.40
N CYS A 65 7.94 -2.03 8.92
CA CYS A 65 9.13 -2.85 8.67
C CYS A 65 8.91 -4.29 9.18
N THR A 66 8.37 -4.45 10.39
CA THR A 66 8.07 -5.77 10.96
C THR A 66 6.99 -6.52 10.17
N ILE A 67 5.93 -5.85 9.72
CA ILE A 67 4.89 -6.40 8.83
C ILE A 67 5.52 -6.85 7.50
N ALA A 68 6.51 -6.10 7.01
CA ALA A 68 7.30 -6.43 5.82
C ALA A 68 8.39 -7.48 6.06
N GLN A 69 8.45 -8.13 7.23
CA GLN A 69 9.51 -9.10 7.59
C GLN A 69 10.93 -8.53 7.41
N ASP A 70 11.10 -7.23 7.68
CA ASP A 70 12.35 -6.49 7.51
C ASP A 70 12.93 -6.53 6.08
N LEU A 71 12.10 -6.89 5.08
CA LEU A 71 12.47 -6.85 3.66
C LEU A 71 12.58 -5.41 3.13
N LEU A 72 12.02 -4.46 3.86
CA LEU A 72 12.06 -3.03 3.57
C LEU A 72 12.58 -2.27 4.78
N THR A 73 13.59 -1.45 4.55
CA THR A 73 14.08 -0.50 5.53
C THR A 73 13.11 0.68 5.70
N LYS A 74 13.20 1.38 6.84
CA LYS A 74 12.44 2.63 7.07
C LYS A 74 12.62 3.63 5.93
N ARG A 75 13.84 3.76 5.41
CA ARG A 75 14.16 4.67 4.31
C ARG A 75 13.48 4.26 3.00
N GLU A 76 13.43 2.96 2.70
CA GLU A 76 12.72 2.45 1.52
C GLU A 76 11.21 2.70 1.62
N ILE A 77 10.60 2.41 2.77
CA ILE A 77 9.17 2.64 3.01
C ILE A 77 8.82 4.11 2.82
N ILE A 78 9.57 5.01 3.46
CA ILE A 78 9.35 6.46 3.31
C ILE A 78 9.53 6.87 1.84
N LYS A 79 10.62 6.46 1.19
CA LYS A 79 10.84 6.82 -0.22
C LYS A 79 9.68 6.36 -1.10
N MET A 80 9.21 5.13 -0.92
CA MET A 80 8.11 4.57 -1.71
C MET A 80 6.78 5.24 -1.40
N GLU A 81 6.52 5.63 -0.15
CA GLU A 81 5.35 6.44 0.21
C GLU A 81 5.33 7.77 -0.55
N TRP A 82 6.46 8.49 -0.56
CA TRP A 82 6.56 9.74 -1.31
C TRP A 82 6.32 9.54 -2.81
N GLN A 83 6.85 8.47 -3.38
CA GLN A 83 6.62 8.12 -4.78
C GLN A 83 5.14 7.77 -5.05
N LEU A 84 4.50 7.03 -4.14
CA LEU A 84 3.07 6.72 -4.20
C LEU A 84 2.24 7.99 -4.17
N CYS A 85 2.45 8.86 -3.18
CA CYS A 85 1.71 10.12 -3.07
C CYS A 85 1.94 11.04 -4.28
N TRP A 86 3.15 11.04 -4.85
CA TRP A 86 3.45 11.80 -6.07
C TRP A 86 2.67 11.28 -7.28
N VAL A 87 2.63 9.95 -7.47
CA VAL A 87 1.93 9.30 -8.59
C VAL A 87 0.42 9.42 -8.46
N LEU A 88 -0.08 9.20 -7.25
CA LEU A 88 -1.49 9.31 -6.91
C LEU A 88 -1.95 10.78 -7.04
N GLY A 89 -1.12 11.73 -6.62
CA GLY A 89 -1.47 13.15 -6.64
C GLY A 89 -2.52 13.51 -5.57
N PRO A 90 -2.88 14.81 -5.47
CA PRO A 90 -3.84 15.31 -4.49
C PRO A 90 -5.30 14.90 -4.76
N GLU A 91 -5.61 14.37 -5.95
CA GLU A 91 -6.97 14.07 -6.42
C GLU A 91 -7.35 12.60 -6.26
N VAL A 92 -6.62 11.80 -5.48
CA VAL A 92 -7.07 10.43 -5.17
C VAL A 92 -8.17 10.48 -4.12
N GLU A 93 -9.32 11.00 -4.54
CA GLU A 93 -10.59 10.50 -4.07
C GLU A 93 -10.64 9.03 -4.50
N VAL A 94 -10.12 8.16 -3.64
CA VAL A 94 -10.55 6.76 -3.67
C VAL A 94 -12.07 6.83 -3.58
N ASP A 95 -12.77 6.53 -4.66
CA ASP A 95 -14.21 6.40 -4.60
C ASP A 95 -14.50 5.18 -3.72
N LEU A 96 -14.63 5.44 -2.42
CA LEU A 96 -14.92 4.45 -1.39
C LEU A 96 -16.23 3.73 -1.73
N SER A 97 -17.13 4.36 -2.48
CA SER A 97 -18.37 3.79 -3.01
C SER A 97 -18.10 2.74 -4.10
N ALA A 98 -17.12 2.97 -4.97
CA ALA A 98 -16.66 1.97 -5.94
C ALA A 98 -15.93 0.81 -5.25
N LEU A 99 -15.19 1.08 -4.17
CA LEU A 99 -14.54 0.03 -3.36
C LEU A 99 -15.55 -0.85 -2.61
N ALA A 100 -16.70 -0.31 -2.21
CA ALA A 100 -17.77 -1.09 -1.56
C ALA A 100 -18.33 -2.20 -2.47
N GLN A 101 -18.12 -2.14 -3.80
CA GLN A 101 -18.51 -3.20 -4.73
C GLN A 101 -17.56 -4.41 -4.69
N PHE A 102 -16.40 -4.29 -4.03
CA PHE A 102 -15.41 -5.35 -3.91
C PHE A 102 -15.45 -6.06 -2.53
N GLU A 103 -16.22 -5.56 -1.55
CA GLU A 103 -16.55 -6.25 -0.29
C GLU A 103 -17.70 -7.26 -0.47
#